data_AF-A0AAV6G027-F1
#
_entry.id   AF-A0AAV6G027-F1
#
_cell.length_a   1.000
_cell.length_b   1.000
_cell.length_c   1.000
_cell.angle_alpha   90.00
_cell.angle_beta   90.00
_cell.angle_gamma   90.00
#
_symmetry.space_group_name_H-M   'P 1'
#
loop_
_entity.id
_entity.type
_entity.pdbx_description
1 polymer ?
#
loop_
_entity_poly.entity_id
_entity_poly.type
_entity_poly.pdbx_seq_one_letter_code
_entity_poly.pdbx_strand_id
1 'polypeptide(L)'
;MLTFAVTFVRHGETQYNKDKLLQGQGIDTPLSEVGLQQAEEAGQYLRELRFTKAFSSNLQRAQQTAEIILRNNIHSPGIGLISDALLRERGFGIAEGQPKDALKNMANAAGQSCRDFTPPGGETLDQVRTRFRKFLAGLFQSMMSDHGYPDQSTLADEPDAGESSAAVGCDGPFISLPDDGLAGVPLHVLVVSHGAYIRVAVRHLVEELESALPSGLKASQVFSACPNTGMCRFVVTLRSGETGSALSVLRCIFINRKDHLSASKETGE
;
A
#
# COMPACT_ATOMS: atom_id res chain seq x y z
N MET A 1 0.69 -0.02 23.91
CA MET A 1 1.29 -0.09 22.56
C MET A 1 0.17 -0.32 21.57
N LEU A 2 0.27 0.22 20.35
CA LEU A 2 -0.76 0.10 19.33
C LEU A 2 -0.20 -0.67 18.13
N THR A 3 -0.84 -1.76 17.74
CA THR A 3 -0.44 -2.54 16.56
C THR A 3 -1.54 -2.49 15.51
N PHE A 4 -1.17 -2.20 14.26
CA PHE A 4 -2.08 -2.19 13.13
C PHE A 4 -1.37 -2.63 11.85
N ALA A 5 -2.15 -3.15 10.90
CA ALA A 5 -1.67 -3.47 9.57
C ALA A 5 -1.93 -2.31 8.59
N VAL A 6 -1.06 -2.15 7.61
CA VAL A 6 -1.25 -1.23 6.47
C VAL A 6 -1.08 -2.03 5.19
N THR A 7 -2.08 -2.00 4.32
CA THR A 7 -2.04 -2.59 2.98
C THR A 7 -2.04 -1.50 1.92
N PHE A 8 -0.93 -1.37 1.21
CA PHE A 8 -0.80 -0.50 0.05
C PHE A 8 -1.24 -1.26 -1.19
N VAL A 9 -2.09 -0.65 -2.01
CA VAL A 9 -2.54 -1.18 -3.30
C VAL A 9 -2.25 -0.14 -4.38
N ARG A 10 -1.60 -0.53 -5.46
CA ARG A 10 -1.49 0.33 -6.65
C ARG A 10 -2.85 0.37 -7.37
N HIS A 11 -3.24 1.52 -7.92
CA HIS A 11 -4.42 1.62 -8.77
C HIS A 11 -4.44 0.59 -9.93
N GLY A 12 -5.64 0.25 -10.42
CA GLY A 12 -5.85 -0.57 -11.61
C GLY A 12 -5.30 0.07 -12.88
N GLU A 13 -5.20 -0.70 -13.97
CA GLU A 13 -4.69 -0.20 -15.25
C GLU A 13 -5.45 1.04 -15.76
N THR A 14 -4.71 1.95 -16.40
CA THR A 14 -5.25 3.06 -17.21
C THR A 14 -4.79 2.91 -18.67
N GLN A 15 -5.41 3.63 -19.60
CA GLN A 15 -4.96 3.63 -20.99
C GLN A 15 -3.48 4.05 -21.12
N TYR A 16 -3.00 4.98 -20.29
CA TYR A 16 -1.59 5.40 -20.26
C TYR A 16 -0.66 4.27 -19.80
N ASN A 17 -1.11 3.41 -18.88
CA ASN A 17 -0.33 2.24 -18.47
C ASN A 17 -0.19 1.24 -19.61
N LYS A 18 -1.30 0.96 -20.31
CA LYS A 18 -1.35 0.08 -21.49
C LYS A 18 -0.44 0.59 -22.61
N ASP A 19 -0.49 1.89 -22.90
CA ASP A 19 0.30 2.54 -23.94
C ASP A 19 1.75 2.84 -23.52
N LYS A 20 2.15 2.42 -22.30
CA LYS A 20 3.48 2.64 -21.72
C LYS A 20 3.89 4.11 -21.69
N LEU A 21 2.93 5.00 -21.44
CA LEU A 21 3.15 6.42 -21.22
C LEU A 21 3.41 6.70 -19.73
N LEU A 22 4.18 7.74 -19.45
CA LEU A 22 4.37 8.26 -18.09
C LEU A 22 3.09 8.96 -17.64
N GLN A 23 2.61 8.57 -16.47
CA GLN A 23 1.43 9.18 -15.87
C GLN A 23 1.81 9.62 -14.45
N GLY A 24 1.72 10.92 -14.20
CA GLY A 24 2.09 11.57 -12.96
C GLY A 24 0.88 12.22 -12.30
N GLN A 25 0.91 13.53 -12.15
CA GLN A 25 -0.09 14.29 -11.41
C GLN A 25 -0.99 15.17 -12.30
N GLY A 26 -0.52 15.58 -13.48
CA GLY A 26 -1.25 16.47 -14.38
C GLY A 26 -2.28 15.75 -15.25
N ILE A 27 -2.05 14.47 -15.56
CA ILE A 27 -2.94 13.66 -16.38
C ILE A 27 -3.77 12.73 -15.50
N ASP A 28 -4.99 13.18 -15.20
CA ASP A 28 -5.93 12.44 -14.36
C ASP A 28 -6.93 11.63 -15.19
N THR A 29 -6.45 10.50 -15.73
CA THR A 29 -7.32 9.56 -16.47
C THR A 29 -8.03 8.58 -15.54
N PRO A 30 -9.22 8.10 -15.92
CA PRO A 30 -9.88 6.99 -15.22
C PRO A 30 -9.14 5.66 -15.46
N LEU A 31 -9.62 4.62 -14.78
CA LEU A 31 -9.30 3.23 -15.08
C LEU A 31 -9.73 2.85 -16.51
N SER A 32 -8.96 1.96 -17.15
CA SER A 32 -9.40 1.25 -18.35
C SER A 32 -10.41 0.16 -17.98
N GLU A 33 -11.05 -0.47 -18.96
CA GLU A 33 -11.91 -1.66 -18.73
C GLU A 33 -11.14 -2.77 -18.00
N VAL A 34 -9.90 -3.03 -18.41
CA VAL A 34 -8.99 -3.96 -17.73
C VAL A 34 -8.71 -3.48 -16.30
N GLY A 35 -8.51 -2.19 -16.09
CA GLY A 35 -8.29 -1.63 -14.76
C GLY A 35 -9.49 -1.77 -13.82
N LEU A 36 -10.71 -1.65 -14.35
CA LEU A 36 -11.94 -1.92 -13.60
C LEU A 36 -12.01 -3.38 -13.18
N GLN A 37 -11.74 -4.32 -14.09
CA GLN A 37 -11.71 -5.75 -13.78
C GLN A 37 -10.66 -6.10 -12.72
N GLN A 38 -9.44 -5.57 -12.85
CA GLN A 38 -8.39 -5.76 -11.85
C GLN A 38 -8.81 -5.24 -10.46
N ALA A 39 -9.51 -4.11 -10.41
CA ALA A 39 -10.00 -3.57 -9.14
C ALA A 39 -11.12 -4.43 -8.53
N GLU A 40 -12.02 -5.00 -9.35
CA GLU A 40 -13.03 -5.96 -8.90
C GLU A 40 -12.37 -7.24 -8.34
N GLU A 41 -11.39 -7.80 -9.04
CA GLU A 41 -10.62 -8.97 -8.58
C GLU A 41 -9.90 -8.68 -7.26
N ALA A 42 -9.29 -7.50 -7.12
CA ALA A 42 -8.67 -7.07 -5.88
C ALA A 42 -9.70 -6.90 -4.74
N GLY A 43 -10.89 -6.38 -5.06
CA GLY A 43 -12.00 -6.25 -4.12
C GLY A 43 -12.50 -7.61 -3.62
N GLN A 44 -12.65 -8.57 -4.51
CA GLN A 44 -13.01 -9.95 -4.16
C GLN A 44 -11.93 -10.63 -3.32
N TYR A 45 -10.66 -10.46 -3.67
CA TYR A 45 -9.54 -11.00 -2.90
C TYR A 45 -9.48 -10.44 -1.47
N LEU A 46 -9.83 -9.17 -1.28
CA LEU A 46 -9.83 -8.49 0.01
C LEU A 46 -11.20 -8.47 0.70
N ARG A 47 -12.18 -9.21 0.18
CA ARG A 47 -13.59 -9.14 0.59
C ARG A 47 -13.82 -9.42 2.08
N GLU A 48 -13.11 -10.41 2.61
CA GLU A 48 -13.26 -10.92 3.98
C GLU A 48 -12.42 -10.16 5.02
N LEU A 49 -11.60 -9.19 4.59
CA LEU A 49 -10.78 -8.42 5.51
C LEU A 49 -11.59 -7.29 6.16
N ARG A 50 -11.32 -6.95 7.42
CA ARG A 50 -11.93 -5.80 8.07
C ARG A 50 -10.99 -4.60 8.06
N PHE A 51 -11.24 -3.63 7.18
CA PHE A 51 -10.57 -2.35 7.23
C PHE A 51 -11.20 -1.44 8.29
N THR A 52 -10.35 -0.78 9.08
CA THR A 52 -10.75 0.24 10.07
C THR A 52 -10.53 1.66 9.55
N LYS A 53 -9.63 1.85 8.59
CA LYS A 53 -9.45 3.09 7.83
C LYS A 53 -9.14 2.82 6.36
N ALA A 54 -9.56 3.72 5.48
CA ALA A 54 -9.24 3.67 4.07
C ALA A 54 -8.77 5.03 3.56
N PHE A 55 -7.63 5.05 2.87
CA PHE A 55 -7.05 6.23 2.24
C PHE A 55 -6.87 5.99 0.74
N SER A 56 -7.02 7.04 -0.05
CA SER A 56 -6.63 7.04 -1.47
C SER A 56 -5.91 8.32 -1.85
N SER A 57 -5.04 8.23 -2.85
CA SER A 57 -4.69 9.43 -3.62
C SER A 57 -5.94 10.05 -4.20
N ASN A 58 -5.99 11.38 -4.22
CA ASN A 58 -7.08 12.15 -4.85
C ASN A 58 -7.08 12.15 -6.39
N LEU A 59 -6.31 11.27 -7.04
CA LEU A 59 -6.34 11.10 -8.49
C LEU A 59 -7.37 10.02 -8.84
N GLN A 60 -8.17 10.27 -9.88
CA GLN A 60 -9.35 9.49 -10.24
C GLN A 60 -9.11 7.98 -10.28
N ARG A 61 -8.05 7.54 -10.95
CA ARG A 61 -7.67 6.11 -11.04
C ARG A 61 -7.48 5.42 -9.68
N ALA A 62 -6.95 6.12 -8.68
CA ALA A 62 -6.75 5.59 -7.34
C ALA A 62 -8.07 5.60 -6.55
N GLN A 63 -8.88 6.65 -6.67
CA GLN A 63 -10.20 6.73 -6.05
C GLN A 63 -11.12 5.62 -6.57
N GLN A 64 -11.23 5.45 -7.89
CA GLN A 64 -12.04 4.38 -8.50
C GLN A 64 -11.60 3.01 -8.02
N THR A 65 -10.29 2.75 -7.95
CA THR A 65 -9.78 1.46 -7.45
C THR A 65 -10.17 1.24 -5.98
N ALA A 66 -10.02 2.25 -5.13
CA ALA A 66 -10.37 2.17 -3.71
C ALA A 66 -11.87 1.94 -3.51
N GLU A 67 -12.71 2.68 -4.24
CA GLU A 67 -14.17 2.56 -4.18
C GLU A 67 -14.65 1.17 -4.59
N ILE A 68 -14.06 0.59 -5.64
CA ILE A 68 -14.39 -0.77 -6.08
C ILE A 68 -13.98 -1.82 -5.02
N ILE A 69 -12.77 -1.69 -4.46
CA ILE A 69 -12.30 -2.59 -3.39
C ILE A 69 -13.25 -2.53 -2.19
N LEU A 70 -13.60 -1.32 -1.73
CA LEU A 70 -14.46 -1.12 -0.58
C LEU A 70 -15.89 -1.58 -0.83
N ARG A 71 -16.42 -1.42 -2.06
CA ARG A 71 -17.76 -1.89 -2.42
C ARG A 71 -17.90 -3.41 -2.33
N ASN A 72 -16.84 -4.15 -2.65
CA ASN A 72 -16.83 -5.61 -2.57
C ASN A 72 -16.61 -6.13 -1.13
N ASN A 73 -16.14 -5.28 -0.22
CA ASN A 73 -15.80 -5.67 1.13
C ASN A 73 -17.06 -5.79 2.01
N ILE A 74 -17.21 -6.92 2.71
CA ILE A 74 -18.42 -7.19 3.50
C ILE A 74 -18.29 -6.83 4.98
N HIS A 75 -17.06 -6.60 5.47
CA HIS A 75 -16.79 -6.32 6.90
C HIS A 75 -16.49 -4.84 7.19
N SER A 76 -16.41 -4.01 6.15
CA SER A 76 -16.21 -2.56 6.23
C SER A 76 -17.31 -1.75 5.51
N PRO A 77 -18.61 -2.13 5.58
CA PRO A 77 -19.67 -1.34 4.94
C PRO A 77 -19.71 0.07 5.55
N GLY A 78 -19.81 1.08 4.69
CA GLY A 78 -19.91 2.48 5.12
C GLY A 78 -18.61 3.12 5.61
N ILE A 79 -17.45 2.44 5.49
CA ILE A 79 -16.16 3.06 5.77
C ILE A 79 -15.93 4.25 4.84
N GLY A 80 -15.64 5.42 5.42
CA GLY A 80 -15.33 6.63 4.66
C GLY A 80 -13.97 6.51 3.96
N LEU A 81 -13.93 6.80 2.66
CA LEU A 81 -12.69 6.89 1.91
C LEU A 81 -12.06 8.28 2.08
N ILE A 82 -10.91 8.35 2.75
CA ILE A 82 -10.18 9.60 2.97
C ILE A 82 -9.27 9.88 1.77
N SER A 83 -9.51 11.00 1.08
CA SER A 83 -8.69 11.41 -0.06
C SER A 83 -7.53 12.29 0.40
N ASP A 84 -6.30 11.91 0.07
CA ASP A 84 -5.08 12.62 0.50
C ASP A 84 -4.14 12.90 -0.68
N ALA A 85 -3.80 14.19 -0.88
CA ALA A 85 -2.88 14.63 -1.92
C ALA A 85 -1.43 14.18 -1.67
N LEU A 86 -1.06 13.85 -0.43
CA LEU A 86 0.26 13.29 -0.12
C LEU A 86 0.48 11.92 -0.77
N LEU A 87 -0.60 11.21 -1.14
CA LEU A 87 -0.56 9.90 -1.77
C LEU A 87 -0.45 9.94 -3.31
N ARG A 88 -0.37 11.13 -3.94
CA ARG A 88 -0.24 11.27 -5.40
C ARG A 88 1.03 10.62 -5.95
N GLU A 89 0.97 10.23 -7.23
CA GLU A 89 2.12 9.71 -7.97
C GLU A 89 3.28 10.74 -8.00
N ARG A 90 4.49 10.26 -8.27
CA ARG A 90 5.62 11.11 -8.62
C ARG A 90 5.23 12.07 -9.76
N GLY A 91 5.45 13.36 -9.57
CA GLY A 91 5.36 14.35 -10.65
C GLY A 91 6.42 14.10 -11.72
N PHE A 92 6.03 13.98 -12.98
CA PHE A 92 6.96 13.80 -14.11
C PHE A 92 7.19 15.08 -14.92
N GLY A 93 6.56 16.20 -14.54
CA GLY A 93 6.76 17.49 -15.19
C GLY A 93 6.57 17.40 -16.70
N ILE A 94 7.52 17.94 -17.47
CA ILE A 94 7.47 17.92 -18.93
C ILE A 94 7.51 16.52 -19.55
N ALA A 95 7.88 15.48 -18.79
CA ALA A 95 7.91 14.11 -19.28
C ALA A 95 6.56 13.40 -19.13
N GLU A 96 5.57 13.99 -18.46
CA GLU A 96 4.23 13.40 -18.33
C GLU A 96 3.55 13.26 -19.70
N GLY A 97 2.95 12.10 -19.95
CA GLY A 97 2.34 11.72 -21.22
C GLY A 97 3.30 11.27 -22.31
N GLN A 98 4.62 11.35 -22.08
CA GLN A 98 5.61 10.81 -22.99
C GLN A 98 5.78 9.29 -22.77
N PRO A 99 6.28 8.52 -23.77
CA PRO A 99 6.67 7.13 -23.57
C PRO A 99 7.63 6.98 -22.39
N LYS A 100 7.55 5.88 -21.63
CA LYS A 100 8.43 5.61 -20.47
C LYS A 100 9.92 5.72 -20.81
N ASP A 101 10.31 5.35 -22.03
CA ASP A 101 11.69 5.45 -22.50
C ASP A 101 12.15 6.90 -22.70
N ALA A 102 11.24 7.87 -22.83
CA ALA A 102 11.58 9.28 -22.92
C ALA A 102 12.32 9.77 -21.67
N LEU A 103 11.92 9.32 -20.47
CA LEU A 103 12.62 9.68 -19.23
C LEU A 103 14.08 9.18 -19.23
N LYS A 104 14.29 7.96 -19.74
CA LYS A 104 15.64 7.39 -19.89
C LYS A 104 16.47 8.18 -20.90
N ASN A 105 15.87 8.57 -22.02
CA ASN A 105 16.54 9.37 -23.04
C ASN A 105 16.91 10.76 -22.53
N MET A 106 16.01 11.42 -21.79
CA MET A 106 16.28 12.71 -21.13
C MET A 106 17.40 12.59 -20.09
N ALA A 107 17.40 11.54 -19.28
CA ALA A 107 18.46 11.28 -18.31
C ALA A 107 19.83 11.10 -18.98
N ASN A 108 19.89 10.28 -20.04
CA ASN A 108 21.11 10.06 -20.82
C ASN A 108 21.61 11.36 -21.46
N ALA A 109 20.72 12.17 -22.04
CA ALA A 109 21.08 13.47 -22.62
C ALA A 109 21.61 14.46 -21.57
N ALA A 110 21.16 14.34 -20.32
CA ALA A 110 21.65 15.10 -19.18
C ALA A 110 22.91 14.50 -18.51
N GLY A 111 23.45 13.39 -19.02
CA GLY A 111 24.60 12.69 -18.43
C GLY A 111 24.32 12.06 -17.07
N GLN A 112 23.05 11.77 -16.74
CA GLN A 112 22.62 11.25 -15.44
C GLN A 112 22.05 9.84 -15.57
N SER A 113 22.11 9.10 -14.46
CA SER A 113 21.36 7.84 -14.38
C SER A 113 19.85 8.13 -14.33
N CYS A 114 19.03 7.24 -14.91
CA CYS A 114 17.56 7.38 -14.86
C CYS A 114 17.01 7.38 -13.43
N ARG A 115 17.75 6.82 -12.46
CA ARG A 115 17.37 6.82 -11.05
C ARG A 115 17.51 8.21 -10.42
N ASP A 116 18.58 8.91 -10.76
CA ASP A 116 18.95 10.18 -10.13
C ASP A 116 18.37 11.38 -10.90
N PHE A 117 17.98 11.17 -12.16
CA PHE A 117 17.38 12.19 -13.01
C PHE A 117 15.96 12.57 -12.57
N THR A 118 15.70 13.88 -12.58
CA THR A 118 14.36 14.47 -12.43
C THR A 118 14.10 15.40 -13.62
N PRO A 119 13.04 15.15 -14.42
CA PRO A 119 12.71 16.00 -15.54
C PRO A 119 12.27 17.40 -15.06
N PRO A 120 12.43 18.45 -15.88
CA PRO A 120 11.93 19.79 -15.54
C PRO A 120 10.46 19.79 -15.12
N GLY A 121 10.15 20.43 -14.00
CA GLY A 121 8.80 20.45 -13.40
C GLY A 121 8.38 19.13 -12.73
N GLY A 122 9.25 18.13 -12.66
CA GLY A 122 9.01 16.86 -11.98
C GLY A 122 9.43 16.87 -10.51
N GLU A 123 9.11 15.78 -9.80
CA GLU A 123 9.52 15.55 -8.41
C GLU A 123 10.78 14.66 -8.34
N THR A 124 11.68 15.00 -7.42
CA THR A 124 12.79 14.12 -7.02
C THR A 124 12.28 12.95 -6.19
N LEU A 125 13.05 11.86 -6.08
CA LEU A 125 12.69 10.74 -5.20
C LEU A 125 12.62 11.16 -3.73
N ASP A 126 13.46 12.11 -3.32
CA ASP A 126 13.46 12.66 -1.95
C ASP A 126 12.18 13.47 -1.67
N GLN A 127 11.68 14.24 -2.63
CA GLN A 127 10.40 14.94 -2.49
C GLN A 127 9.23 13.96 -2.31
N VAL A 128 9.20 12.89 -3.11
CA VAL A 128 8.22 11.80 -2.95
C VAL A 128 8.36 11.14 -1.57
N ARG A 129 9.59 10.88 -1.11
CA ARG A 129 9.86 10.33 0.22
C ARG A 129 9.38 11.29 1.32
N THR A 130 9.60 12.59 1.18
CA THR A 130 9.11 13.59 2.14
C THR A 130 7.58 13.58 2.23
N ARG A 131 6.87 13.46 1.09
CA ARG A 131 5.40 13.30 1.10
C ARG A 131 4.98 12.03 1.83
N PHE A 132 5.65 10.91 1.56
CA PHE A 132 5.39 9.66 2.27
C PHE A 132 5.62 9.78 3.78
N ARG A 133 6.71 10.41 4.21
CA ARG A 133 6.98 10.65 5.64
C ARG A 133 5.91 11.50 6.30
N LYS A 134 5.42 12.54 5.61
CA LYS A 134 4.30 13.37 6.11
C LYS A 134 3.02 12.55 6.25
N PHE A 135 2.69 11.74 5.23
CA PHE A 135 1.53 10.84 5.28
C PHE A 135 1.66 9.84 6.43
N LEU A 136 2.83 9.20 6.59
CA LEU A 136 3.07 8.20 7.62
C LEU A 136 2.97 8.79 9.03
N ALA A 137 3.52 10.00 9.24
CA ALA A 137 3.40 10.71 10.52
C ALA A 137 1.94 11.05 10.84
N GLY A 138 1.17 11.55 9.86
CA GLY A 138 -0.26 11.82 10.01
C GLY A 138 -1.08 10.55 10.28
N LEU A 139 -0.74 9.44 9.60
CA LEU A 139 -1.36 8.14 9.85
C LEU A 139 -1.09 7.67 11.28
N PHE A 140 0.16 7.73 11.76
CA PHE A 140 0.51 7.32 13.12
C PHE A 140 -0.22 8.15 14.17
N GLN A 141 -0.30 9.47 13.96
CA GLN A 141 -1.04 10.36 14.84
C GLN A 141 -2.53 9.99 14.86
N SER A 142 -3.17 9.81 13.70
CA SER A 142 -4.59 9.42 13.63
C SER A 142 -4.84 8.07 14.30
N MET A 143 -4.00 7.06 14.06
CA MET A 143 -4.17 5.74 14.67
C MET A 143 -4.05 5.80 16.20
N MET A 144 -3.13 6.61 16.72
CA MET A 144 -2.96 6.81 18.16
C MET A 144 -4.08 7.63 18.79
N SER A 145 -4.59 8.65 18.11
CA SER A 145 -5.74 9.42 18.60
C SER A 145 -7.02 8.58 18.65
N ASP A 146 -7.23 7.72 17.66
CA ASP A 146 -8.48 6.95 17.54
C ASP A 146 -8.47 5.66 18.37
N HIS A 147 -7.29 5.11 18.69
CA HIS A 147 -7.15 3.79 19.31
C HIS A 147 -6.07 3.69 20.40
N GLY A 148 -5.34 4.77 20.69
CA GLY A 148 -4.17 4.74 21.58
C GLY A 148 -4.48 4.83 23.08
N TYR A 149 -5.70 5.22 23.45
CA TYR A 149 -6.18 5.23 24.83
C TYR A 149 -7.44 4.38 24.91
N PRO A 150 -7.43 3.25 25.64
CA PRO A 150 -8.67 2.56 25.94
C PRO A 150 -9.57 3.50 26.75
N ASP A 151 -10.81 3.63 26.32
CA ASP A 151 -11.87 4.33 27.03
C ASP A 151 -11.97 3.76 28.45
N GLN A 152 -11.83 4.59 29.49
CA GLN A 152 -11.93 4.16 30.90
C GLN A 152 -13.35 3.74 31.30
N SER A 153 -14.31 3.69 30.37
CA SER A 153 -15.72 3.43 30.64
C SER A 153 -16.18 1.98 30.46
N THR A 154 -15.31 1.04 30.07
CA THR A 154 -15.70 -0.38 29.96
C THR A 154 -14.69 -1.31 30.65
N LEU A 155 -14.72 -1.31 31.98
CA LEU A 155 -14.24 -2.44 32.79
C LEU A 155 -15.44 -2.95 33.60
N ALA A 156 -16.25 -3.78 32.95
CA ALA A 156 -17.12 -4.73 33.62
C ALA A 156 -16.71 -6.13 33.13
N ASP A 157 -16.34 -6.94 34.13
CA ASP A 157 -15.98 -8.36 34.16
C ASP A 157 -16.29 -9.22 32.94
N GLU A 158 -15.31 -10.02 32.50
CA GLU A 158 -15.48 -11.45 32.19
C GLU A 158 -14.14 -12.18 32.46
N PRO A 159 -14.18 -13.47 32.85
CA PRO A 159 -13.08 -14.14 33.51
C PRO A 159 -12.11 -14.89 32.57
N ASP A 160 -10.97 -15.17 33.18
CA ASP A 160 -9.82 -15.96 32.75
C ASP A 160 -10.17 -17.32 32.13
N ALA A 161 -9.63 -17.58 30.94
CA ALA A 161 -9.62 -18.89 30.30
C ALA A 161 -8.26 -19.18 29.66
N GLY A 162 -7.35 -19.73 30.47
CA GLY A 162 -6.58 -20.94 30.17
C GLY A 162 -5.77 -20.97 28.87
N GLU A 163 -4.45 -20.76 29.01
CA GLU A 163 -3.46 -21.07 28.00
C GLU A 163 -3.54 -22.54 27.56
N SER A 164 -3.65 -22.76 26.25
CA SER A 164 -3.27 -24.03 25.61
C SER A 164 -2.29 -23.73 24.48
N SER A 165 -1.02 -24.03 24.77
CA SER A 165 0.07 -24.10 23.82
C SER A 165 -0.16 -25.32 22.92
N ALA A 166 -0.43 -25.07 21.64
CA ALA A 166 -0.23 -26.06 20.58
C ALA A 166 0.65 -25.42 19.50
N ALA A 167 1.94 -25.73 19.56
CA ALA A 167 2.86 -25.50 18.47
C ALA A 167 2.41 -26.37 17.27
N VAL A 168 1.82 -25.75 16.26
CA VAL A 168 1.60 -26.39 14.97
C VAL A 168 2.82 -26.06 14.11
N GLY A 169 3.69 -27.05 13.94
CA GLY A 169 4.69 -27.03 12.87
C GLY A 169 3.96 -27.14 11.53
N CYS A 170 4.23 -26.20 10.63
CA CYS A 170 3.65 -26.17 9.30
C CYS A 170 4.75 -26.29 8.24
N ASP A 171 5.32 -27.50 8.09
CA ASP A 171 6.04 -27.87 6.88
C ASP A 171 5.00 -28.32 5.83
N GLY A 172 4.39 -27.33 5.18
CA GLY A 172 3.52 -27.49 4.01
C GLY A 172 3.80 -26.35 3.02
N PRO A 173 3.46 -26.50 1.72
CA PRO A 173 3.67 -25.43 0.75
C PRO A 173 2.95 -24.17 1.24
N PHE A 174 3.67 -23.05 1.36
CA PHE A 174 3.12 -21.75 1.79
C PHE A 174 1.98 -21.35 0.85
N ILE A 175 0.73 -21.61 1.26
CA ILE A 175 -0.46 -21.07 0.59
C ILE A 175 -0.51 -19.59 0.98
N SER A 176 -0.38 -18.69 0.01
CA SER A 176 -0.50 -17.25 0.25
C SER A 176 -1.97 -16.88 0.44
N LEU A 177 -2.32 -16.35 1.61
CA LEU A 177 -3.69 -16.01 1.96
C LEU A 177 -3.92 -14.48 2.03
N PRO A 178 -5.12 -13.98 1.72
CA PRO A 178 -5.41 -12.55 1.78
C PRO A 178 -5.18 -11.91 3.16
N ASP A 179 -5.27 -12.68 4.23
CA ASP A 179 -5.17 -12.28 5.63
C ASP A 179 -3.77 -12.52 6.24
N ASP A 180 -2.78 -12.90 5.43
CA ASP A 180 -1.40 -13.07 5.89
C ASP A 180 -0.93 -11.87 6.74
N GLY A 181 -0.39 -12.17 7.92
CA GLY A 181 0.10 -11.19 8.87
C GLY A 181 -0.97 -10.41 9.66
N LEU A 182 -2.26 -10.77 9.57
CA LEU A 182 -3.35 -10.12 10.32
C LEU A 182 -3.76 -10.85 11.60
N ALA A 183 -3.27 -12.06 11.86
CA ALA A 183 -3.56 -12.80 13.08
C ALA A 183 -3.20 -11.96 14.33
N GLY A 184 -4.18 -11.66 15.17
CA GLY A 184 -4.01 -10.81 16.36
C GLY A 184 -3.86 -9.30 16.08
N VAL A 185 -4.13 -8.84 14.85
CA VAL A 185 -4.01 -7.43 14.44
C VAL A 185 -5.39 -6.91 13.98
N PRO A 186 -6.24 -6.44 14.91
CA PRO A 186 -7.63 -6.08 14.59
C PRO A 186 -7.77 -4.75 13.84
N LEU A 187 -6.73 -3.91 13.85
CA LEU A 187 -6.70 -2.62 13.17
C LEU A 187 -6.01 -2.76 11.82
N HIS A 188 -6.69 -2.36 10.75
CA HIS A 188 -6.17 -2.55 9.40
C HIS A 188 -6.52 -1.38 8.49
N VAL A 189 -5.49 -0.77 7.91
CA VAL A 189 -5.58 0.39 7.05
C VAL A 189 -5.39 -0.01 5.59
N LEU A 190 -6.35 0.35 4.73
CA LEU A 190 -6.21 0.30 3.27
C LEU A 190 -5.64 1.62 2.76
N VAL A 191 -4.63 1.56 1.88
CA VAL A 191 -4.06 2.74 1.20
C VAL A 191 -3.95 2.47 -0.29
N VAL A 192 -4.69 3.21 -1.11
CA VAL A 192 -4.62 3.08 -2.57
C VAL A 192 -3.83 4.24 -3.20
N SER A 193 -2.76 3.91 -3.92
CA SER A 193 -1.81 4.90 -4.46
C SER A 193 -1.22 4.43 -5.80
N HIS A 194 0.02 4.80 -6.10
CA HIS A 194 0.64 4.73 -7.43
C HIS A 194 2.00 4.03 -7.40
N GLY A 195 2.47 3.59 -8.56
CA GLY A 195 3.61 2.69 -8.66
C GLY A 195 4.93 3.31 -8.20
N ALA A 196 5.26 4.52 -8.64
CA ALA A 196 6.52 5.15 -8.25
C ALA A 196 6.48 5.59 -6.77
N TYR A 197 5.35 6.13 -6.32
CA TYR A 197 5.10 6.45 -4.90
C TYR A 197 5.27 5.23 -3.99
N ILE A 198 4.57 4.12 -4.25
CA ILE A 198 4.64 2.89 -3.44
C ILE A 198 6.06 2.35 -3.43
N ARG A 199 6.78 2.40 -4.55
CA ARG A 199 8.18 1.96 -4.60
C ARG A 199 9.09 2.77 -3.68
N VAL A 200 8.91 4.10 -3.63
CA VAL A 200 9.65 4.97 -2.70
C VAL A 200 9.22 4.70 -1.25
N ALA A 201 7.93 4.51 -1.00
CA ALA A 201 7.39 4.18 0.32
C ALA A 201 7.96 2.86 0.87
N VAL A 202 7.89 1.78 0.07
CA VAL A 202 8.46 0.47 0.43
C VAL A 202 9.96 0.58 0.71
N ARG A 203 10.69 1.34 -0.12
CA ARG A 203 12.12 1.58 0.12
C ARG A 203 12.37 2.28 1.46
N HIS A 204 11.61 3.33 1.78
CA HIS A 204 11.72 4.02 3.05
C HIS A 204 11.42 3.08 4.24
N LEU A 205 10.34 2.29 4.15
CA LEU A 205 9.95 1.34 5.19
C LEU A 205 11.02 0.25 5.42
N VAL A 206 11.62 -0.27 4.35
CA VAL A 206 12.60 -1.37 4.45
C VAL A 206 14.00 -0.88 4.78
N GLU A 207 14.49 0.14 4.10
CA GLU A 207 15.89 0.59 4.22
C GLU A 207 16.09 1.60 5.36
N GLU A 208 15.15 2.54 5.58
CA GLU A 208 15.33 3.61 6.58
C GLU A 208 14.66 3.32 7.92
N LEU A 209 13.55 2.56 7.91
CA LEU A 209 12.86 2.14 9.14
C LEU A 209 13.15 0.68 9.51
N GLU A 210 14.16 0.09 8.86
CA GLU A 210 14.72 -1.24 9.16
C GLU A 210 13.68 -2.36 9.29
N SER A 211 12.68 -2.37 8.38
CA SER A 211 11.66 -3.41 8.42
C SER A 211 12.24 -4.79 8.11
N ALA A 212 11.99 -5.74 9.01
CA ALA A 212 12.34 -7.14 8.77
C ALA A 212 11.59 -7.68 7.55
N LEU A 213 12.33 -8.20 6.57
CA LEU A 213 11.78 -8.85 5.39
C LEU A 213 11.44 -10.33 5.68
N PRO A 214 10.39 -10.87 5.04
CA PRO A 214 10.11 -12.31 5.10
C PRO A 214 11.28 -13.14 4.56
N SER A 215 11.49 -14.33 5.14
CA SER A 215 12.43 -15.29 4.60
C SER A 215 12.09 -15.64 3.14
N GLY A 216 13.10 -15.66 2.27
CA GLY A 216 12.95 -15.98 0.85
C GLY A 216 12.60 -14.80 -0.07
N LEU A 217 12.28 -13.61 0.46
CA LEU A 217 12.02 -12.43 -0.36
C LEU A 217 13.34 -11.82 -0.86
N LYS A 218 13.58 -11.82 -2.18
CA LYS A 218 14.81 -11.28 -2.76
C LYS A 218 14.77 -9.74 -2.78
N ALA A 219 15.90 -9.08 -2.52
CA ALA A 219 16.01 -7.62 -2.62
C ALA A 219 15.57 -7.07 -4.00
N SER A 220 15.81 -7.83 -5.07
CA SER A 220 15.35 -7.47 -6.43
C SER A 220 13.82 -7.45 -6.55
N GLN A 221 13.10 -8.29 -5.79
CA GLN A 221 11.64 -8.31 -5.75
C GLN A 221 11.09 -7.15 -4.90
N VAL A 222 11.73 -6.85 -3.77
CA VAL A 222 11.36 -5.73 -2.86
C VAL A 222 11.28 -4.40 -3.63
N PHE A 223 12.27 -4.15 -4.51
CA PHE A 223 12.38 -2.88 -5.24
C PHE A 223 11.89 -2.96 -6.68
N SER A 224 11.17 -4.02 -7.05
CA SER A 224 10.53 -4.15 -8.36
C SER A 224 9.36 -3.17 -8.51
N ALA A 225 8.94 -2.92 -9.75
CA ALA A 225 7.77 -2.09 -10.01
C ALA A 225 6.50 -2.80 -9.51
N CYS A 226 5.71 -2.11 -8.69
CA CYS A 226 4.42 -2.62 -8.23
C CYS A 226 3.47 -2.78 -9.43
N PRO A 227 2.93 -3.98 -9.72
CA PRO A 227 1.97 -4.18 -10.80
C PRO A 227 0.66 -3.43 -10.50
N ASN A 228 -0.18 -3.18 -11.51
CA ASN A 228 -1.50 -2.61 -11.29
C ASN A 228 -2.31 -3.53 -10.35
N THR A 229 -2.96 -2.96 -9.33
CA THR A 229 -3.58 -3.67 -8.18
C THR A 229 -2.64 -4.57 -7.36
N GLY A 230 -1.34 -4.47 -7.58
CA GLY A 230 -0.34 -5.11 -6.74
C GLY A 230 -0.39 -4.60 -5.30
N MET A 231 -0.19 -5.50 -4.35
CA MET A 231 -0.38 -5.23 -2.93
C MET A 231 0.92 -5.40 -2.14
N CYS A 232 1.16 -4.51 -1.19
CA CYS A 232 2.21 -4.64 -0.18
C CYS A 232 1.57 -4.53 1.21
N ARG A 233 1.98 -5.38 2.17
CA ARG A 233 1.47 -5.31 3.54
C ARG A 233 2.60 -5.21 4.55
N PHE A 234 2.39 -4.30 5.51
CA PHE A 234 3.25 -4.10 6.66
C PHE A 234 2.43 -4.15 7.94
N VAL A 235 3.00 -4.66 9.03
CA VAL A 235 2.47 -4.57 10.38
C VAL A 235 3.32 -3.57 11.16
N VAL A 236 2.67 -2.58 11.74
CA VAL A 236 3.27 -1.46 12.46
C VAL A 236 2.89 -1.54 13.92
N THR A 237 3.86 -1.48 14.82
CA THR A 237 3.64 -1.32 16.26
C THR A 237 4.21 0.01 16.72
N LEU A 238 3.35 0.83 17.31
CA LEU A 238 3.68 2.11 17.92
C LEU A 238 3.74 1.99 19.44
N ARG A 239 4.68 2.71 20.04
CA ARG A 239 4.77 2.91 21.48
C ARG A 239 4.37 4.34 21.80
N SER A 240 3.50 4.50 22.80
CA SER A 240 3.23 5.82 23.37
C SER A 240 4.44 6.25 24.19
N GLY A 241 4.98 7.43 23.93
CA GLY A 241 6.03 8.07 24.72
C GLY A 241 5.59 9.45 25.21
N GLU A 242 6.40 10.06 26.08
CA GLU A 242 6.10 11.35 26.72
C GLU A 242 5.99 12.52 25.72
N THR A 243 6.68 12.43 24.58
CA THR A 243 6.69 13.49 23.53
C THR A 243 5.91 13.12 22.28
N GLY A 244 5.18 12.00 22.29
CA GLY A 244 4.39 11.50 21.17
C GLY A 244 4.54 9.99 20.94
N SER A 245 4.01 9.50 19.82
CA SER A 245 4.13 8.10 19.43
C SER A 245 5.43 7.83 18.68
N ALA A 246 6.16 6.79 19.07
CA ALA A 246 7.34 6.33 18.36
C ALA A 246 7.09 4.98 17.69
N LEU A 247 7.63 4.79 16.49
CA LEU A 247 7.66 3.48 15.83
C LEU A 247 8.53 2.53 16.66
N SER A 248 7.95 1.41 17.11
CA SER A 248 8.66 0.40 17.89
C SER A 248 9.02 -0.83 17.07
N VAL A 249 8.12 -1.29 16.20
CA VAL A 249 8.33 -2.47 15.33
C VAL A 249 7.66 -2.23 13.98
N LEU A 250 8.35 -2.65 12.91
CA LEU A 250 7.82 -2.63 11.55
C LEU A 250 8.15 -3.95 10.85
N ARG A 251 7.14 -4.72 10.49
CA ARG A 251 7.30 -6.02 9.82
C ARG A 251 6.72 -5.98 8.41
N CYS A 252 7.52 -6.31 7.42
CA CYS A 252 7.05 -6.53 6.06
C CYS A 252 6.45 -7.93 5.98
N ILE A 253 5.21 -8.05 5.49
CA ILE A 253 4.53 -9.35 5.32
C ILE A 253 4.68 -9.83 3.88
N PHE A 254 4.38 -8.99 2.91
CA PHE A 254 4.56 -9.28 1.48
C PHE A 254 4.70 -7.99 0.67
N ILE A 255 5.32 -8.09 -0.50
CA ILE A 255 5.53 -6.99 -1.44
C ILE A 255 5.06 -7.40 -2.83
N ASN A 256 4.35 -6.50 -3.51
CA ASN A 256 3.88 -6.63 -4.89
C ASN A 256 3.12 -7.94 -5.17
N ARG A 257 2.37 -8.45 -4.18
CA ARG A 257 1.49 -9.61 -4.33
C ARG A 257 0.42 -9.31 -5.37
N LYS A 258 0.11 -10.29 -6.22
CA LYS A 258 -0.83 -10.15 -7.35
C LYS A 258 -1.60 -11.45 -7.64
N ASP A 259 -1.80 -12.27 -6.63
CA ASP A 259 -2.33 -13.63 -6.76
C ASP A 259 -3.77 -13.59 -7.32
N HIS A 260 -4.52 -12.54 -6.98
CA HIS A 260 -5.87 -12.27 -7.50
C HIS A 260 -5.94 -12.11 -9.02
N LEU A 261 -4.85 -11.67 -9.67
CA LEU A 261 -4.77 -11.55 -11.13
C LEU A 261 -4.53 -12.88 -11.84
N SER A 262 -4.26 -13.95 -11.08
CA SER A 262 -3.94 -15.28 -11.61
C SER A 262 -5.17 -16.20 -11.60
N ALA A 263 -6.08 -16.00 -10.63
CA ALA A 263 -7.32 -16.77 -10.48
C ALA A 263 -8.25 -16.67 -11.71
N SER A 264 -8.22 -15.56 -12.43
CA SER A 264 -9.05 -15.35 -13.63
C SER A 264 -8.56 -16.11 -14.87
N LYS A 265 -7.32 -16.64 -14.85
CA LYS A 265 -6.79 -17.44 -15.98
C LYS A 265 -7.27 -18.90 -15.97
N GLU A 266 -7.71 -19.42 -14.82
CA GLU A 266 -8.14 -20.81 -14.68
C GLU A 266 -9.63 -21.02 -14.96
N THR A 267 -10.41 -19.94 -15.08
CA THR A 267 -11.87 -20.01 -15.35
C THR A 267 -12.23 -19.77 -16.83
N GLY A 268 -11.24 -19.72 -17.72
CA GLY A 268 -11.38 -19.35 -19.12
C GLY A 268 -10.89 -20.38 -20.15
N GLU A 269 -10.88 -21.68 -19.80
CA GLU A 269 -10.73 -22.80 -20.76
C GLU A 269 -12.01 -23.64 -20.84
#